data_AF-A0A218ZUW8-F1
#
_entry.id   AF-A0A218ZUW8-F1
#
_cell.length_a   1.000
_cell.length_b   1.000
_cell.length_c   1.000
_cell.angle_alpha   90.00
_cell.angle_beta   90.00
_cell.angle_gamma   90.00
#
_symmetry.space_group_name_H-M   'P 1'
#
loop_
_entity.id
_entity.type
_entity.pdbx_description
1 polymer ?
#
loop_
_entity_poly.entity_id
_entity_poly.type
_entity_poly.pdbx_seq_one_letter_code
_entity_poly.pdbx_strand_id
1 'polypeptide(L)' 'MPEKFSIEQKEQIVIESFTATNIAELCRRHSVSVAQFHRWKERFLEGARKGLE' A
#
# COMPACT_ATOMS: atom_id res chain seq x y z
N MET A 1 0.96 -17.10 -10.62
CA MET A 1 -0.43 -16.80 -10.20
C MET A 1 -0.59 -15.30 -10.36
N PRO A 2 -1.52 -14.80 -11.18
CA PRO A 2 -1.61 -13.36 -11.41
C PRO A 2 -1.88 -12.67 -10.08
N GLU A 3 -1.10 -11.63 -9.81
CA GLU A 3 -1.20 -10.84 -8.61
C GLU A 3 -2.65 -10.37 -8.44
N LYS A 4 -3.31 -10.79 -7.36
CA LYS A 4 -4.74 -10.56 -7.10
C LYS A 4 -5.13 -9.07 -7.00
N PHE A 5 -4.14 -8.17 -7.03
CA PHE A 5 -4.28 -6.73 -6.86
C PHE A 5 -3.64 -6.00 -8.04
N SER A 6 -4.43 -5.21 -8.75
CA SER A 6 -3.93 -4.29 -9.77
C SER A 6 -3.03 -3.22 -9.17
N ILE A 7 -2.16 -2.62 -9.98
CA ILE A 7 -1.27 -1.53 -9.54
C ILE A 7 -2.09 -0.38 -8.96
N GLU A 8 -3.18 0.02 -9.60
CA GLU A 8 -4.09 1.07 -9.12
C GLU A 8 -4.69 0.76 -7.74
N GLN A 9 -5.05 -0.50 -7.48
CA GLN A 9 -5.57 -0.90 -6.16
C GLN A 9 -4.47 -0.82 -5.09
N LYS A 10 -3.25 -1.28 -5.41
CA LYS A 10 -2.12 -1.17 -4.48
C LYS A 10 -1.83 0.30 -4.14
N GLU A 11 -1.87 1.17 -5.15
CA GLU A 11 -1.67 2.61 -4.99
C GLU A 11 -2.75 3.24 -4.11
N GLN A 12 -4.02 2.99 -4.41
CA GLN A 12 -5.17 3.46 -3.61
C GLN A 12 -5.02 3.08 -2.13
N ILE A 13 -4.68 1.82 -1.84
CA ILE A 13 -4.50 1.33 -0.46
C ILE A 13 -3.32 2.04 0.22
N VAL A 14 -2.20 2.24 -0.49
CA VAL A 14 -1.03 2.95 0.06
C VAL A 14 -1.36 4.42 0.31
N ILE A 15 -2.09 5.09 -0.58
CA ILE A 15 -2.49 6.48 -0.40
C ILE A 15 -3.44 6.63 0.80
N GLU A 16 -4.49 5.79 0.87
CA GLU A 16 -5.44 5.78 1.98
C GLU A 16 -4.74 5.52 3.33
N SER A 17 -3.64 4.76 3.32
CA SER A 17 -2.86 4.48 4.52
C SER A 17 -2.15 5.68 5.14
N PHE A 18 -1.96 6.78 4.40
CA PHE A 18 -1.34 7.99 4.95
C PHE A 18 -2.30 8.76 5.87
N THR A 19 -3.60 8.62 5.65
CA THR A 19 -4.65 9.27 6.47
C THR A 19 -5.32 8.30 7.44
N ALA A 20 -5.13 6.98 7.25
CA ALA A 20 -5.69 5.95 8.11
C ALA A 20 -5.03 5.94 9.50
N THR A 21 -5.84 6.04 10.55
CA THR A 21 -5.39 5.92 11.95
C THR A 21 -5.08 4.48 12.35
N ASN A 22 -5.68 3.50 11.66
CA ASN A 22 -5.51 2.08 11.94
C ASN A 22 -5.24 1.26 10.66
N ILE A 23 -3.97 0.89 10.46
CA ILE A 23 -3.51 0.10 9.32
C ILE A 23 -4.08 -1.32 9.31
N ALA A 24 -4.31 -1.93 10.48
CA ALA A 24 -4.87 -3.28 10.55
C ALA A 24 -6.33 -3.30 10.08
N GLU A 25 -7.11 -2.27 10.40
CA GLU A 25 -8.48 -2.13 9.90
C GLU A 25 -8.51 -1.85 8.40
N LEU A 26 -7.65 -0.95 7.91
CA LEU A 26 -7.45 -0.69 6.48
C LEU A 26 -7.16 -1.99 5.73
N CYS A 27 -6.22 -2.78 6.23
CA CYS A 27 -5.83 -4.03 5.60
C CYS A 27 -6.99 -5.04 5.55
N ARG A 28 -7.80 -5.12 6.61
CA ARG A 28 -9.01 -5.96 6.64
C ARG A 28 -10.05 -5.52 5.62
N ARG A 29 -10.29 -4.21 5.49
CA ARG A 29 -11.27 -3.65 4.54
C ARG A 29 -10.92 -4.00 3.09
N HIS A 30 -9.64 -3.92 2.75
CA HIS A 30 -9.13 -4.24 1.42
C HIS A 30 -8.75 -5.71 1.22
N SER A 31 -9.04 -6.57 2.21
CA SER A 31 -8.66 -8.00 2.22
C SER A 31 -7.19 -8.23 1.87
N VAL A 32 -6.31 -7.34 2.35
CA VAL A 32 -4.86 -7.43 2.16
C VAL A 32 -4.20 -7.88 3.45
N SER A 33 -3.11 -8.63 3.32
CA SER A 33 -2.26 -8.94 4.47
C SER A 33 -1.40 -7.73 4.84
N VAL A 34 -1.27 -7.45 6.13
CA VAL A 34 -0.44 -6.34 6.66
C VAL A 34 0.99 -6.40 6.13
N ALA A 35 1.60 -7.60 6.08
CA ALA A 35 2.93 -7.80 5.53
C ALA A 35 3.03 -7.42 4.03
N GLN A 36 1.97 -7.66 3.26
CA GLN A 36 1.93 -7.34 1.83
C GLN A 36 1.77 -5.84 1.61
N PHE A 37 0.91 -5.20 2.41
CA PHE A 37 0.76 -3.76 2.45
C PHE A 37 2.08 -3.04 2.79
N HIS A 38 2.82 -3.50 3.80
CA HIS A 38 4.10 -2.89 4.17
C HIS A 38 5.11 -2.94 3.01
N ARG A 39 5.20 -4.06 2.28
CA ARG A 39 6.05 -4.16 1.09
C ARG A 39 5.66 -3.16 0.00
N TRP A 40 4.37 -2.94 -0.22
CA TRP A 40 3.91 -1.95 -1.21
C TRP A 40 4.23 -0.53 -0.76
N LYS A 41 3.98 -0.22 0.52
CA LYS A 41 4.27 1.10 1.09
C LYS A 41 5.76 1.44 1.01
N GLU A 42 6.63 0.49 1.36
CA GLU A 42 8.08 0.67 1.27
C GLU A 42 8.51 1.01 -0.17
N ARG A 43 8.11 0.18 -1.15
CA ARG A 43 8.44 0.42 -2.56
C ARG A 43 7.87 1.73 -3.11
N PHE A 44 6.69 2.12 -2.65
CA PHE A 44 6.08 3.39 -3.02
C PHE A 44 6.88 4.58 -2.47
N LEU A 45 7.29 4.52 -1.19
CA LEU A 45 8.11 5.55 -0.55
C LEU A 45 9.52 5.64 -1.14
N GLU A 46 10.14 4.51 -1.51
CA GLU A 46 11.41 4.51 -2.23
C GLU A 46 11.30 5.23 -3.58
N GLY A 47 10.23 4.99 -4.33
CA GLY A 47 9.96 5.70 -5.59
C GLY A 47 9.72 7.20 -5.36
N ALA A 48 8.94 7.55 -4.34
CA ALA A 48 8.67 8.95 -3.99
C ALA A 48 9.95 9.69 -3.60
N ARG A 49 10.84 9.06 -2.80
CA ARG A 49 12.11 9.66 -2.39
C ARG A 49 13.00 9.97 -3.60
N LYS A 50 13.15 9.02 -4.52
CA LYS A 50 13.93 9.23 -5.76
C LYS A 50 13.38 10.35 -6.64
N GLY A 51 12.08 10.61 -6.59
CA GLY A 51 11.46 11.72 -7.32
C GLY A 51 11.63 13.10 -6.66
N LEU A 52 12.06 13.14 -5.40
CA LEU A 52 12.37 14.36 -4.66
C LEU A 52 13.86 14.73 -4.68
N GLU A 53 14.71 13.84 -5.21
CA GLU A 53 16.16 14.02 -5.38
C GLU A 53 16.52 14.66 -6.72
#